data_AF-A0A836MEB6-F1
#
_entry.id   AF-A0A836MEB6-F1
#
_cell.length_a   1.000
_cell.length_b   1.000
_cell.length_c   1.000
_cell.angle_alpha   90.00
_cell.angle_beta   90.00
_cell.angle_gamma   90.00
#
_symmetry.space_group_name_H-M   'P 1'
#
loop_
_entity.id
_entity.type
_entity.pdbx_description
1 polymer ?
#
loop_
_entity_poly.entity_id
_entity_poly.type
_entity_poly.pdbx_seq_one_letter_code
_entity_poly.pdbx_strand_id
1 'polypeptide(L)' 'MTPARQQELRSLYQEKAEAAAKIEQLGNYAQAIDLWNLADKYALTIEQKEWCRRRADYCKNWQGKRERKNA' A
#
# COMPACT_ATOMS: atom_id res chain seq x y z
N MET A 1 9.62 1.64 22.08
CA MET A 1 10.13 1.29 20.74
C MET A 1 11.49 1.94 20.56
N THR A 2 12.52 1.20 20.15
CA THR A 2 13.89 1.75 20.02
C THR A 2 14.07 2.54 18.72
N PRO A 3 15.04 3.47 18.64
CA PRO A 3 15.33 4.22 17.41
C PRO A 3 15.63 3.31 16.22
N ALA A 4 16.40 2.23 16.44
CA ALA A 4 16.70 1.24 15.40
C ALA A 4 15.43 0.56 14.87
N ARG A 5 14.49 0.19 15.76
CA ARG A 5 13.22 -0.41 15.35
C ARG A 5 12.32 0.57 14.59
N GLN A 6 12.32 1.85 14.99
CA GLN A 6 11.60 2.88 14.24
C GLN A 6 12.16 3.05 12.83
N GLN A 7 13.49 3.04 12.68
CA GLN A 7 14.13 3.17 11.38
C GLN A 7 13.83 1.98 10.46
N GLU A 8 13.83 0.76 11.02
CA GLU A 8 13.43 -0.45 10.30
C GLU A 8 11.98 -0.35 9.80
N LEU A 9 11.06 0.04 10.67
CA LEU A 9 9.64 0.20 10.31
C LEU A 9 9.42 1.28 9.25
N ARG A 10 10.16 2.39 9.30
CA ARG A 10 10.13 3.43 8.24
C ARG A 10 10.57 2.86 6.89
N SER A 11 11.65 2.09 6.89
CA SER A 11 12.21 1.50 5.67
C SER A 11 11.25 0.47 5.07
N LEU A 12 10.66 -0.40 5.90
CA LEU A 12 9.64 -1.37 5.48
C LEU A 12 8.37 -0.68 4.96
N TYR A 13 7.89 0.34 5.67
CA TYR A 13 6.74 1.14 5.22
C TYR A 13 6.99 1.71 3.82
N GLN A 14 8.15 2.34 3.61
CA GLN A 14 8.50 2.96 2.33
C GLN A 14 8.60 1.92 1.21
N GLU A 15 9.32 0.82 1.44
CA GLU A 15 9.45 -0.27 0.46
C GLU A 15 8.07 -0.80 0.03
N LYS A 16 7.18 -1.08 0.99
CA LYS A 16 5.86 -1.63 0.69
C LYS A 16 4.95 -0.60 0.02
N ALA A 17 4.99 0.66 0.43
CA ALA A 17 4.22 1.73 -0.19
C ALA A 17 4.65 2.00 -1.64
N GLU A 18 5.96 2.00 -1.92
CA GLU A 18 6.49 2.16 -3.28
C GLU A 18 6.14 0.96 -4.17
N ALA A 19 6.24 -0.26 -3.64
CA ALA A 19 5.80 -1.46 -4.35
C ALA A 19 4.29 -1.41 -4.65
N ALA A 20 3.46 -1.05 -3.67
CA ALA A 20 2.02 -0.91 -3.85
C ALA A 20 1.69 0.09 -4.96
N ALA A 21 2.35 1.26 -4.96
CA ALA A 21 2.14 2.29 -5.97
C ALA A 21 2.52 1.81 -7.39
N LYS A 22 3.63 1.08 -7.54
CA LYS A 22 4.03 0.50 -8.85
C LYS A 22 3.00 -0.50 -9.35
N ILE A 23 2.56 -1.41 -8.49
CA ILE A 23 1.55 -2.43 -8.83
C ILE A 23 0.20 -1.78 -9.17
N GLU A 24 -0.18 -0.72 -8.45
CA GLU A 24 -1.37 0.08 -8.73
C GLU A 24 -1.30 0.73 -10.12
N GLN A 25 -0.13 1.27 -10.51
CA GLN A 25 0.10 1.84 -11.84
C GLN A 25 0.01 0.79 -12.96
N LEU A 26 0.45 -0.44 -12.70
CA LEU A 26 0.30 -1.57 -13.62
C LEU A 26 -1.15 -2.08 -13.72
N GLY A 27 -2.06 -1.55 -12.89
CA GLY A 27 -3.48 -1.88 -12.92
C GLY A 27 -3.84 -3.18 -12.20
N ASN A 28 -2.89 -3.80 -11.49
CA ASN A 28 -3.18 -4.97 -10.66
C ASN A 28 -3.64 -4.51 -9.27
N TYR A 29 -4.90 -4.14 -9.18
CA TYR A 29 -5.45 -3.54 -7.96
C TYR A 29 -5.56 -4.56 -6.83
N ALA A 30 -5.78 -5.84 -7.13
CA ALA A 30 -5.79 -6.90 -6.11
C ALA A 30 -4.46 -6.95 -5.33
N GLN A 31 -3.34 -7.05 -6.04
CA GLN A 31 -2.01 -7.08 -5.40
C GLN A 31 -1.65 -5.74 -4.74
N ALA A 32 -2.08 -4.62 -5.31
CA ALA A 32 -1.87 -3.30 -4.71
C ALA A 32 -2.56 -3.18 -3.33
N ILE A 33 -3.76 -3.74 -3.17
CA ILE A 33 -4.48 -3.76 -1.87
C ILE A 33 -3.65 -4.46 -0.80
N ASP A 34 -3.12 -5.65 -1.10
CA ASP A 34 -2.34 -6.43 -0.15
C ASP A 34 -1.07 -5.68 0.30
N LEU A 35 -0.40 -5.01 -0.64
CA LEU A 35 0.79 -4.22 -0.34
C LEU A 35 0.47 -2.95 0.46
N TRP A 36 -0.64 -2.26 0.16
CA TRP A 36 -1.11 -1.12 0.95
C TRP A 36 -1.48 -1.54 2.38
N ASN A 37 -2.15 -2.69 2.55
CA ASN A 37 -2.46 -3.25 3.87
C ASN A 37 -1.19 -3.66 4.63
N LEU A 38 -0.17 -4.16 3.93
CA LEU A 38 1.11 -4.50 4.54
C LEU A 38 1.88 -3.25 4.96
N ALA A 39 1.86 -2.18 4.16
CA ALA A 39 2.42 -0.88 4.51
C ALA A 39 1.72 -0.27 5.75
N ASP A 40 0.38 -0.38 5.87
CA ASP A 40 -0.38 0.07 7.06
C ASP A 40 0.14 -0.56 8.37
N LYS A 41 0.59 -1.83 8.34
CA LYS A 41 1.16 -2.52 9.51
C LYS A 41 2.50 -1.93 9.95
N TYR A 42 3.27 -1.35 9.03
CA TYR A 42 4.57 -0.73 9.31
C TYR A 42 4.49 0.79 9.54
N ALA A 43 3.35 1.41 9.21
CA ALA A 43 3.12 2.82 9.38
C ALA A 43 3.26 3.27 10.85
N LEU A 44 4.09 4.28 11.06
CA LEU A 44 4.39 4.84 12.38
C LEU A 44 3.44 5.98 12.77
N THR A 45 2.84 6.67 11.79
CA THR A 45 1.94 7.79 12.03
C THR A 45 0.51 7.46 11.62
N ILE A 46 -0.46 8.16 12.23
CA ILE A 46 -1.87 8.04 11.85
C ILE A 46 -2.07 8.44 10.39
N GLU A 47 -1.41 9.50 9.93
CA GLU A 47 -1.49 9.97 8.56
C GLU A 47 -1.03 8.90 7.55
N GLN A 48 0.08 8.20 7.84
CA GLN A 48 0.55 7.07 7.01
C GLN A 48 -0.48 5.94 6.97
N LYS A 49 -1.10 5.63 8.11
CA LYS A 49 -2.13 4.59 8.18
C LYS A 49 -3.37 4.96 7.37
N GLU A 50 -3.84 6.20 7.53
CA GLU A 50 -4.97 6.72 6.76
C GLU A 50 -4.67 6.73 5.27
N TRP A 51 -3.46 7.12 4.88
CA TRP A 51 -3.03 7.09 3.49
C TRP A 51 -3.11 5.67 2.92
N CYS A 52 -2.52 4.68 3.60
CA CYS A 52 -2.58 3.28 3.19
C CYS A 52 -4.02 2.77 3.06
N ARG A 53 -4.89 3.09 4.03
CA ARG A 53 -6.30 2.68 4.00
C ARG A 53 -7.06 3.30 2.84
N ARG A 54 -6.94 4.62 2.63
CA ARG A 54 -7.58 5.33 1.50
C ARG A 54 -7.12 4.74 0.17
N ARG A 55 -5.83 4.39 0.05
CA ARG A 55 -5.27 3.76 -1.15
C ARG A 55 -5.76 2.33 -1.36
N ALA A 56 -5.83 1.52 -0.30
CA ALA A 56 -6.43 0.20 -0.37
C ALA A 56 -7.90 0.27 -0.80
N ASP A 57 -8.67 1.22 -0.27
CA ASP A 57 -10.07 1.41 -0.65
C ASP A 57 -10.24 1.93 -2.08
N TYR A 58 -9.34 2.82 -2.54
CA TYR A 58 -9.26 3.16 -3.96
C TYR A 58 -9.05 1.90 -4.80
N CYS A 59 -8.04 1.10 -4.48
CA CYS A 59 -7.74 -0.13 -5.23
C CYS A 59 -8.93 -1.10 -5.22
N LYS A 60 -9.62 -1.32 -4.09
CA LYS A 60 -10.84 -2.14 -4.02
C LYS A 60 -11.93 -1.65 -4.98
N ASN A 61 -12.11 -0.34 -5.11
CA ASN A 61 -13.11 0.23 -6.02
C ASN A 61 -12.78 0.02 -7.51
N TRP A 62 -11.50 -0.18 -7.84
CA TRP A 62 -10.98 -0.37 -9.19
C TRP A 62 -10.67 -1.83 -9.54
N GLN A 63 -10.48 -2.68 -8.54
CA GLN A 63 -10.36 -4.13 -8.67
C GLN A 63 -11.55 -4.69 -9.47
N GLY A 64 -11.27 -5.56 -10.44
CA GLY A 64 -12.26 -6.09 -11.38
C GLY A 64 -12.79 -5.10 -12.43
N LYS A 65 -12.81 -3.78 -12.19
CA LYS A 65 -13.30 -2.79 -13.17
C LYS A 65 -12.25 -2.41 -14.21
N ARG A 66 -11.00 -2.25 -13.79
CA ARG A 66 -9.88 -1.91 -14.69
C ARG A 66 -9.06 -3.14 -15.12
N GLU A 67 -9.06 -4.21 -14.33
CA GLU A 67 -8.43 -5.48 -14.72
C GLU A 67 -9.07 -6.08 -15.97
N ARG A 68 -10.37 -5.82 -16.20
CA ARG A 68 -11.11 -6.26 -17.40
C ARG A 68 -10.90 -5.40 -18.65
N LYS A 69 -10.27 -4.22 -18.54
CA LYS A 69 -10.07 -3.31 -19.69
C LYS A 69 -8.77 -3.56 -20.45
N ASN A 70 -7.87 -4.37 -19.90
CA ASN A 70 -6.60 -4.77 -20.53
C ASN A 70 -6.51 -6.30 -20.75
N ALA A 71 -7.62 -7.02 -20.62
CA ALA A 71 -7.72 -8.47 -20.88
C ALA A 71 -8.31 -8.73 -22.27
#